data_AF-A0A4V4HCK0-F1
#
_entry.id   AF-A0A4V4HCK0-F1
#
_cell.length_a   1.000
_cell.length_b   1.000
_cell.length_c   1.000
_cell.angle_alpha   90.00
_cell.angle_beta   90.00
_cell.angle_gamma   90.00
#
_symmetry.space_group_name_H-M   'P 1'
#
loop_
_entity.id
_entity.type
_entity.pdbx_description
1 polymer ?
#
loop_
_entity_poly.entity_id
_entity_poly.type
_entity_poly.pdbx_seq_one_letter_code
_entity_poly.pdbx_strand_id
1 'polypeptide(L)'
;MHFFCLTADDQPLIPPLPNSKKYINFTLTPEEWQVITLCRDVLKVTATRNAILGKEDTATSHWVIPAMHEVKEEWENFLEDPTYEIIAPAIQAGLNNMYKWYRKVTEDTPVYFICHVLDPRRRLAFLEAAWEPALLEKGLKLMRNVFLLYKSKIQVESPSPTSKKAVQPLTSYSSADSYMDQFIAKKQKQKAGELSSQSSLPVSQYQELEKYLEGVYLYIIYIHGF
;
A
#
# COMPACT_ATOMS: atom_id res chain seq x y z
N MET A 1 26.33 -19.24 9.44
CA MET A 1 27.13 -18.36 10.31
C MET A 1 27.76 -19.10 11.49
N HIS A 2 27.06 -20.07 12.11
CA HIS A 2 27.56 -20.89 13.22
C HIS A 2 28.94 -21.53 12.97
N PHE A 3 29.17 -22.06 11.77
CA PHE A 3 30.46 -22.68 11.41
C PHE A 3 31.64 -21.68 11.41
N PHE A 4 31.40 -20.44 10.96
CA PHE A 4 32.47 -19.44 10.88
C PHE A 4 32.99 -19.08 12.28
N CYS A 5 32.12 -18.69 13.21
CA CYS A 5 32.54 -18.29 14.55
C CYS A 5 33.21 -19.44 15.34
N LEU A 6 32.84 -20.69 15.05
CA LEU A 6 33.44 -21.87 15.68
C LEU A 6 34.85 -22.18 15.17
N THR A 7 35.13 -21.95 13.89
CA THR A 7 36.43 -22.31 13.31
C THR A 7 37.38 -21.12 13.17
N ALA A 8 36.87 -19.89 13.17
CA ALA A 8 37.62 -18.72 12.77
C ALA A 8 38.81 -18.40 13.69
N ASP A 9 38.70 -18.69 14.98
CA ASP A 9 39.77 -18.44 15.95
C ASP A 9 41.00 -19.36 15.74
N ASP A 10 40.82 -20.51 15.08
CA ASP A 10 41.89 -21.48 14.80
C ASP A 10 42.44 -21.36 13.37
N GLN A 11 41.89 -20.47 12.54
CA GLN A 11 42.31 -20.29 11.15
C GLN A 11 43.42 -19.23 11.03
N PRO A 12 44.66 -19.60 10.62
CA PRO A 12 45.80 -18.67 10.56
C PRO A 12 45.64 -17.55 9.52
N LEU A 13 44.70 -17.71 8.57
CA LEU A 13 44.40 -16.73 7.54
C LEU A 13 43.38 -15.66 7.99
N ILE A 14 42.72 -15.86 9.13
CA ILE A 14 41.70 -14.93 9.64
C ILE A 14 42.36 -13.97 10.64
N PRO A 15 42.27 -12.64 10.43
CA PRO A 15 42.87 -11.68 11.36
C PRO A 15 42.27 -11.80 12.77
N PRO A 16 43.09 -11.73 13.83
CA PRO A 16 42.59 -11.74 15.20
C PRO A 16 41.80 -10.46 15.49
N LEU A 17 40.81 -10.57 16.38
CA LEU A 17 40.03 -9.42 16.80
C LEU A 17 40.81 -8.55 17.80
N PRO A 18 40.57 -7.23 17.83
CA PRO A 18 41.21 -6.34 18.79
C PRO A 18 40.82 -6.67 20.24
N ASN A 19 41.68 -6.28 21.18
CA ASN A 19 41.48 -6.46 22.62
C ASN A 19 41.32 -7.91 23.06
N SER A 20 42.03 -8.85 22.41
CA SER A 20 42.02 -10.28 22.73
C SER A 20 40.63 -10.93 22.68
N LYS A 21 39.69 -10.33 21.93
CA LYS A 21 38.38 -10.93 21.68
C LYS A 21 38.54 -12.12 20.74
N LYS A 22 37.60 -13.06 20.83
CA LYS A 22 37.53 -14.25 19.98
C LYS A 22 36.24 -14.23 19.15
N TYR A 23 36.28 -14.75 17.94
CA TYR A 23 35.10 -14.86 17.07
C TYR A 23 34.02 -15.75 17.69
N ILE A 24 34.42 -16.78 18.46
CA ILE A 24 33.46 -17.64 19.17
C ILE A 24 32.57 -16.86 20.15
N ASN A 25 33.06 -15.75 20.72
CA ASN A 25 32.29 -14.90 21.64
C ASN A 25 31.16 -14.13 20.94
N PHE A 26 31.11 -14.14 19.61
CA PHE A 26 30.04 -13.55 18.80
C PHE A 26 29.11 -14.63 18.22
N THR A 27 29.23 -15.87 18.70
CA THR A 27 28.28 -16.94 18.35
C THR A 27 26.96 -16.65 19.04
N LEU A 28 25.92 -16.44 18.24
CA LEU A 28 24.56 -16.26 18.74
C LEU A 28 24.05 -17.55 19.38
N THR A 29 23.39 -17.44 20.52
CA THR A 29 22.71 -18.57 21.17
C THR A 29 21.48 -18.99 20.37
N PRO A 30 20.94 -20.21 20.58
CA PRO A 30 19.68 -20.63 19.96
C PRO A 30 18.52 -19.65 20.21
N GLU A 31 18.45 -19.07 21.41
CA GLU A 31 17.43 -18.09 21.79
C GLU A 31 17.61 -16.76 21.04
N GLU A 32 18.85 -16.29 20.89
CA GLU A 32 19.14 -15.09 20.09
C GLU A 32 18.82 -15.31 18.61
N TRP A 33 19.13 -16.49 18.07
CA TRP A 33 18.73 -16.88 16.72
C TRP A 33 17.21 -16.91 16.54
N GLN A 34 16.49 -17.37 17.55
CA GLN A 34 15.03 -17.36 17.55
C GLN A 34 14.50 -15.92 17.47
N VAL A 35 14.99 -15.02 18.32
CA VAL A 35 14.60 -13.59 18.29
C VAL A 35 14.89 -12.96 16.92
N ILE A 36 16.07 -13.19 16.34
CA ILE A 36 16.43 -12.67 15.02
C ILE A 36 15.51 -13.23 13.93
N THR A 37 15.14 -14.51 14.02
CA THR A 37 14.23 -15.16 13.08
C THR A 37 12.84 -14.52 13.13
N LEU A 38 12.30 -14.28 14.32
CA LEU A 38 11.02 -13.60 14.50
C LEU A 38 11.08 -12.17 13.95
N CYS A 39 12.13 -11.42 14.27
CA CYS A 39 12.35 -10.07 13.73
C CYS A 39 12.41 -10.06 12.20
N ARG A 40 13.13 -11.02 11.61
CA ARG A 40 13.22 -11.17 10.14
C ARG A 40 11.83 -11.39 9.54
N ASP A 41 11.01 -12.23 10.15
CA ASP A 41 9.68 -12.56 9.62
C ASP A 41 8.76 -11.33 9.64
N VAL A 42 8.78 -10.55 10.71
CA VAL A 42 8.06 -9.26 10.81
C VAL A 42 8.55 -8.26 9.75
N LEU A 43 9.87 -8.12 9.59
CA LEU A 43 10.49 -7.20 8.63
C LEU A 43 10.33 -7.66 7.16
N LYS A 44 10.11 -8.95 6.92
CA LYS A 44 9.89 -9.47 5.57
C LYS A 44 8.62 -8.89 4.95
N VAL A 45 7.60 -8.60 5.75
CA VAL A 45 6.35 -7.98 5.28
C VAL A 45 6.65 -6.61 4.67
N THR A 46 7.36 -5.74 5.39
CA THR A 46 7.75 -4.42 4.88
C THR A 46 8.70 -4.50 3.70
N ALA A 47 9.71 -5.38 3.76
CA ALA A 47 10.65 -5.55 2.66
C ALA A 47 9.94 -5.95 1.35
N THR A 48 8.98 -6.88 1.43
CA THR A 48 8.20 -7.34 0.28
C THR A 48 7.35 -6.22 -0.32
N ARG A 49 6.67 -5.43 0.52
CA ARG A 49 5.85 -4.31 0.04
C ARG A 49 6.69 -3.16 -0.51
N ASN A 50 7.81 -2.86 0.13
CA ASN A 50 8.74 -1.85 -0.37
C ASN A 50 9.32 -2.22 -1.74
N ALA A 51 9.63 -3.50 -1.96
CA ALA A 51 10.09 -3.98 -3.28
C ALA A 51 9.04 -3.78 -4.38
N ILE A 52 7.75 -3.89 -4.07
CA ILE A 52 6.67 -3.61 -5.03
C ILE A 52 6.59 -2.11 -5.33
N LEU A 53 6.68 -1.27 -4.30
CA LEU A 53 6.62 0.19 -4.47
C LEU A 53 7.85 0.77 -5.17
N GLY A 54 9.00 0.09 -5.05
CA GLY A 54 10.26 0.46 -5.69
C GLY A 54 10.40 0.03 -7.15
N LYS A 55 9.36 -0.56 -7.77
CA LYS A 55 9.39 -0.88 -9.20
C LYS A 55 9.40 0.38 -10.04
N GLU A 56 10.42 0.57 -10.87
CA GLU A 56 10.59 1.76 -11.73
C GLU A 56 9.82 1.65 -13.06
N ASP A 57 9.45 0.43 -13.46
CA ASP A 57 8.78 0.13 -14.73
C ASP A 57 7.25 0.23 -14.66
N THR A 58 6.70 0.47 -13.47
CA THR A 58 5.25 0.57 -13.25
C THR A 58 4.93 1.79 -12.38
N ALA A 59 3.78 2.42 -12.59
CA ALA A 59 3.36 3.50 -11.71
C ALA A 59 2.92 2.92 -10.35
N THR A 60 3.65 3.14 -9.26
CA THR A 60 3.38 2.46 -7.97
C THR A 60 2.63 3.30 -6.94
N SER A 61 2.45 4.61 -7.18
CA SER A 61 1.82 5.54 -6.22
C SER A 61 0.41 5.13 -5.80
N HIS A 62 -0.34 4.45 -6.67
CA HIS A 62 -1.69 3.96 -6.40
C HIS A 62 -1.72 2.77 -5.42
N TRP A 63 -0.60 2.07 -5.21
CA TRP A 63 -0.48 0.97 -4.25
C TRP A 63 0.00 1.38 -2.86
N VAL A 64 0.43 2.64 -2.66
CA VAL A 64 1.01 3.07 -1.37
C VAL A 64 0.03 2.89 -0.21
N ILE A 65 -1.22 3.37 -0.35
CA ILE A 65 -2.23 3.22 0.70
C ILE A 65 -2.53 1.74 0.99
N PRO A 66 -2.83 0.88 -0.01
CA PRO A 66 -3.00 -0.56 0.22
C PRO A 66 -1.79 -1.24 0.87
N ALA A 67 -0.58 -0.97 0.39
CA ALA A 67 0.63 -1.59 0.91
C ALA A 67 0.88 -1.24 2.38
N MET A 68 0.64 0.01 2.78
CA MET A 68 0.77 0.41 4.18
C MET A 68 -0.34 -0.18 5.06
N HIS A 69 -1.57 -0.24 4.55
CA HIS A 69 -2.68 -0.87 5.25
C HIS A 69 -2.40 -2.36 5.51
N GLU A 70 -1.87 -3.07 4.53
CA GLU A 70 -1.51 -4.49 4.65
C GLU A 70 -0.38 -4.72 5.65
N VAL A 71 0.70 -3.93 5.61
CA VAL A 71 1.78 -4.02 6.61
C VAL A 71 1.25 -3.87 8.03
N LYS A 72 0.32 -2.92 8.22
CA LYS A 72 -0.32 -2.68 9.51
C LYS A 72 -1.15 -3.89 9.95
N GLU A 73 -2.02 -4.42 9.09
CA GLU A 73 -2.86 -5.61 9.40
C GLU A 73 -2.00 -6.82 9.74
N GLU A 74 -0.92 -7.08 8.98
CA GLU A 74 0.01 -8.17 9.26
C GLU A 74 0.77 -8.00 10.59
N TRP A 75 1.20 -6.77 10.91
CA TRP A 75 1.86 -6.50 12.19
C TRP A 75 0.91 -6.59 13.38
N GLU A 76 -0.37 -6.26 13.20
CA GLU A 76 -1.41 -6.51 14.20
C GLU A 76 -1.61 -8.02 14.41
N ASN A 77 -1.67 -8.81 13.33
CA ASN A 77 -1.75 -10.27 13.42
C ASN A 77 -0.54 -10.88 14.15
N PHE A 78 0.68 -10.36 13.93
CA PHE A 78 1.84 -10.81 14.69
C PHE A 78 1.75 -10.52 16.19
N LEU A 79 1.07 -9.44 16.61
CA LEU A 79 0.85 -9.18 18.04
C LEU A 79 -0.17 -10.13 18.67
N GLU A 80 -1.08 -10.69 17.88
CA GLU A 80 -2.06 -11.67 18.33
C GLU A 80 -1.48 -13.09 18.44
N ASP A 81 -0.36 -13.36 17.77
CA ASP A 81 0.32 -14.67 17.78
C ASP A 81 1.30 -14.78 18.97
N PRO A 82 1.07 -15.72 19.92
CA PRO A 82 1.94 -15.93 21.07
C PRO A 82 3.40 -16.24 20.71
N THR A 83 3.67 -16.74 19.50
CA THR A 83 5.02 -17.00 18.99
C THR A 83 5.90 -15.75 18.99
N TYR A 84 5.29 -14.57 18.86
CA TYR A 84 5.97 -13.29 18.74
C TYR A 84 6.01 -12.52 20.07
N GLU A 85 5.54 -13.10 21.19
CA GLU A 85 5.45 -12.43 22.49
C GLU A 85 6.79 -11.78 22.92
N ILE A 86 7.91 -12.50 22.71
CA ILE A 86 9.25 -12.02 23.06
C ILE A 86 9.67 -10.74 22.30
N ILE A 87 9.10 -10.48 21.12
CA ILE A 87 9.36 -9.27 20.33
C ILE A 87 8.15 -8.35 20.21
N ALA A 88 7.05 -8.63 20.90
CA ALA A 88 5.82 -7.82 20.86
C ALA A 88 6.07 -6.33 21.16
N PRO A 89 6.93 -5.94 22.13
CA PRO A 89 7.25 -4.52 22.34
C PRO A 89 7.85 -3.82 21.12
N ALA A 90 8.69 -4.53 20.35
CA ALA A 90 9.30 -4.00 19.14
C ALA A 90 8.28 -3.89 17.99
N ILE A 91 7.39 -4.88 17.84
CA ILE A 91 6.30 -4.85 16.86
C ILE A 91 5.36 -3.68 17.17
N GLN A 92 4.98 -3.50 18.44
CA GLN A 92 4.12 -2.39 18.87
C GLN A 92 4.76 -1.02 18.59
N ALA A 93 6.07 -0.88 18.82
CA ALA A 93 6.81 0.34 18.47
C ALA A 93 6.79 0.59 16.94
N GLY A 94 6.97 -0.47 16.15
CA GLY A 94 6.83 -0.44 14.70
C GLY A 94 5.43 0.03 14.27
N LEU A 95 4.38 -0.57 14.81
CA LEU A 95 2.99 -0.19 14.54
C LEU A 95 2.71 1.26 14.89
N ASN A 96 3.14 1.74 16.06
CA ASN A 96 2.97 3.14 16.45
C ASN A 96 3.59 4.10 15.42
N ASN A 97 4.77 3.76 14.89
CA ASN A 97 5.40 4.51 13.81
C ASN A 97 4.61 4.38 12.49
N MET A 98 4.12 3.17 12.16
CA MET A 98 3.30 2.93 10.96
C MET A 98 2.02 3.75 10.99
N TYR A 99 1.32 3.82 12.12
CA TYR A 99 0.13 4.65 12.30
C TYR A 99 0.41 6.13 12.04
N LYS A 100 1.54 6.65 12.56
CA LYS A 100 1.97 8.03 12.31
C LYS A 100 2.18 8.29 10.82
N TRP A 101 2.86 7.39 10.12
CA TRP A 101 3.13 7.55 8.68
C TRP A 101 1.90 7.34 7.82
N TYR A 102 1.05 6.38 8.17
CA TYR A 102 -0.22 6.14 7.50
C TYR A 102 -1.09 7.40 7.56
N ARG A 103 -1.23 8.00 8.75
CA ARG A 103 -1.97 9.26 8.92
C ARG A 103 -1.40 10.38 8.04
N LYS A 104 -0.07 10.51 7.96
CA LYS A 104 0.57 11.51 7.09
C LYS A 104 0.24 11.30 5.61
N VAL A 105 0.23 10.05 5.16
CA VAL A 105 -0.15 9.69 3.78
C VAL A 105 -1.62 9.97 3.52
N THR A 106 -2.51 9.74 4.49
CA THR A 106 -3.95 9.95 4.32
C THR A 106 -4.40 11.40 4.50
N GLU A 107 -3.68 12.20 5.29
CA GLU A 107 -4.11 13.56 5.66
C GLU A 107 -3.30 14.68 4.99
N ASP A 108 -1.97 14.52 4.87
CA ASP A 108 -1.08 15.61 4.47
C ASP A 108 -0.70 15.53 2.98
N THR A 109 -0.76 14.33 2.39
CA THR A 109 -0.23 14.08 1.04
C THR A 109 -1.33 13.57 0.09
N PRO A 110 -2.04 14.47 -0.61
CA PRO A 110 -3.18 14.07 -1.43
C PRO A 110 -2.84 13.19 -2.63
N VAL A 111 -1.57 13.19 -3.07
CA VAL A 111 -1.14 12.48 -4.27
C VAL A 111 -1.47 10.99 -4.22
N TYR A 112 -1.29 10.34 -3.07
CA TYR A 112 -1.53 8.89 -2.95
C TYR A 112 -3.01 8.55 -3.02
N PHE A 113 -3.88 9.37 -2.39
CA PHE A 113 -5.33 9.24 -2.52
C PHE A 113 -5.76 9.44 -3.98
N ILE A 114 -5.30 10.52 -4.63
CA ILE A 114 -5.65 10.83 -6.02
C ILE A 114 -5.19 9.72 -6.95
N CYS A 115 -3.92 9.29 -6.86
CA CYS A 115 -3.39 8.20 -7.69
C CYS A 115 -4.16 6.90 -7.49
N HIS A 116 -4.56 6.59 -6.25
CA HIS A 116 -5.37 5.41 -5.95
C HIS A 116 -6.75 5.48 -6.61
N VAL A 117 -7.46 6.60 -6.44
CA VAL A 117 -8.80 6.81 -7.02
C VAL A 117 -8.77 6.82 -8.54
N LEU A 118 -7.70 7.35 -9.14
CA LEU A 118 -7.48 7.36 -10.59
C LEU A 118 -7.12 6.00 -11.18
N ASP A 119 -6.92 4.95 -10.37
CA ASP A 119 -6.87 3.58 -10.87
C ASP A 119 -8.30 3.10 -11.21
N PRO A 120 -8.62 2.89 -12.51
CA PRO A 120 -9.97 2.57 -12.94
C PRO A 120 -10.45 1.19 -12.46
N ARG A 121 -9.54 0.29 -12.07
CA ARG A 121 -9.86 -1.08 -11.66
C ARG A 121 -10.66 -1.11 -10.36
N ARG A 122 -10.37 -0.21 -9.43
CA ARG A 122 -10.92 -0.25 -8.06
C ARG A 122 -11.51 1.07 -7.61
N ARG A 123 -11.05 2.21 -8.14
CA ARG A 123 -11.57 3.54 -7.84
C ARG A 123 -11.66 3.77 -6.33
N LEU A 124 -12.87 3.78 -5.76
CA LEU A 124 -13.09 3.97 -4.33
C LEU A 124 -13.29 2.67 -3.54
N ALA A 125 -13.49 1.53 -4.21
CA ALA A 125 -13.97 0.30 -3.57
C ALA A 125 -13.08 -0.16 -2.40
N PHE A 126 -11.76 -0.05 -2.54
CA PHE A 126 -10.84 -0.39 -1.45
C PHE A 126 -10.96 0.61 -0.28
N LEU A 127 -10.99 1.91 -0.57
CA LEU A 127 -11.07 2.96 0.45
C LEU A 127 -12.41 2.95 1.19
N GLU A 128 -13.52 2.65 0.51
CA GLU A 128 -14.85 2.45 1.13
C GLU A 128 -14.89 1.25 2.08
N ALA A 129 -14.05 0.25 1.82
CA ALA A 129 -13.90 -0.92 2.68
C ALA A 129 -12.94 -0.66 3.85
N ALA A 130 -11.87 0.11 3.62
CA ALA A 130 -10.75 0.27 4.55
C ALA A 130 -10.86 1.51 5.45
N TRP A 131 -11.54 2.57 5.01
CA TRP A 131 -11.58 3.86 5.71
C TRP A 131 -12.94 4.16 6.29
N GLU A 132 -12.93 4.94 7.37
CA GLU A 132 -14.14 5.55 7.93
C GLU A 132 -14.74 6.56 6.95
N PRO A 133 -16.09 6.66 6.86
CA PRO A 133 -16.76 7.54 5.90
C PRO A 133 -16.29 9.00 5.95
N ALA A 134 -16.01 9.52 7.15
CA ALA A 134 -15.55 10.90 7.34
C ALA A 134 -14.17 11.16 6.70
N LEU A 135 -13.27 10.18 6.77
CA LEU A 135 -11.94 10.29 6.16
C LEU A 135 -12.04 10.18 4.63
N LEU A 136 -12.88 9.28 4.13
CA LEU A 136 -13.15 9.16 2.70
C LEU A 136 -13.72 10.45 2.12
N GLU A 137 -14.70 11.07 2.77
CA GLU A 137 -15.29 12.33 2.32
C GLU A 137 -14.28 13.49 2.34
N LYS A 138 -13.36 13.52 3.32
CA LYS A 138 -12.24 14.48 3.32
C LYS A 138 -11.37 14.32 2.07
N GLY A 139 -11.03 13.07 1.71
CA GLY A 139 -10.29 12.77 0.48
C GLY A 139 -11.04 13.16 -0.79
N LEU A 140 -12.34 12.85 -0.87
CA LEU A 140 -13.20 13.20 -2.01
C LEU A 140 -13.34 14.70 -2.21
N LYS A 141 -13.49 15.49 -1.14
CA LYS A 141 -13.48 16.96 -1.22
C LYS A 141 -12.19 17.47 -1.83
N LEU A 142 -11.05 16.91 -1.45
CA LEU A 142 -9.78 17.30 -2.02
C LEU A 142 -9.69 16.93 -3.51
N MET A 143 -10.10 15.70 -3.87
CA MET A 143 -10.13 15.25 -5.26
C MET A 143 -11.00 16.15 -6.14
N ARG A 144 -12.18 16.53 -5.65
CA ARG A 144 -13.08 17.49 -6.31
C ARG A 144 -12.40 18.84 -6.57
N ASN A 145 -11.68 19.38 -5.59
CA ASN A 145 -10.94 20.64 -5.73
C ASN A 145 -9.82 20.54 -6.78
N VAL A 146 -9.04 19.45 -6.75
CA VAL A 146 -7.98 19.21 -7.74
C VAL A 146 -8.56 19.04 -9.14
N PHE A 147 -9.67 18.32 -9.27
CA PHE A 147 -10.37 18.15 -10.54
C PHE A 147 -10.78 19.50 -11.15
N LEU A 148 -11.38 20.41 -10.37
CA LEU A 148 -11.75 21.73 -10.87
C LEU A 148 -10.54 22.55 -11.31
N LEU A 149 -9.43 22.48 -10.59
CA LEU A 149 -8.18 23.17 -10.95
C LEU A 149 -7.63 22.67 -12.29
N TYR A 150 -7.67 21.36 -12.55
CA TYR A 150 -7.21 20.82 -13.83
C TYR A 150 -8.20 21.11 -14.97
N LYS A 151 -9.51 20.99 -14.71
CA LYS A 151 -10.56 21.28 -15.68
C LYS A 151 -10.50 22.72 -16.18
N SER A 152 -10.26 23.68 -15.27
CA SER A 152 -10.13 25.10 -15.67
C SER A 152 -8.89 25.35 -16.53
N LYS A 153 -7.74 24.72 -16.21
CA LYS A 153 -6.52 24.83 -17.02
C LYS A 153 -6.71 24.28 -18.44
N ILE A 154 -7.31 23.10 -18.57
CA ILE A 154 -7.57 22.46 -19.88
C ILE A 154 -8.52 23.32 -20.73
N GLN A 155 -9.48 24.02 -20.12
CA GLN A 155 -10.40 24.90 -20.85
C GLN A 155 -9.75 26.20 -21.33
N VAL A 156 -8.72 26.68 -20.63
CA VAL A 156 -7.96 27.89 -21.02
C VAL A 156 -6.93 27.59 -22.12
N GLU A 157 -6.39 26.37 -22.15
CA GLU A 157 -5.45 25.89 -23.15
C GLU A 157 -6.20 25.22 -24.32
N SER A 158 -6.60 25.98 -25.34
CA SER A 158 -7.17 25.41 -26.58
C SER A 158 -6.23 24.36 -27.20
N PRO A 159 -6.72 23.20 -27.67
CA PRO A 159 -5.87 22.07 -28.01
C PRO A 159 -5.07 22.32 -29.30
N SER A 160 -3.74 22.35 -29.21
CA SER A 160 -2.91 21.96 -30.35
C SER A 160 -2.98 20.43 -30.49
N PRO A 161 -2.93 19.87 -31.71
CA PRO A 161 -3.03 18.42 -31.92
C PRO A 161 -1.75 17.75 -31.45
N THR A 162 -1.65 17.50 -30.15
CA THR A 162 -0.55 16.73 -29.57
C THR A 162 -0.86 15.25 -29.77
N SER A 163 0.03 14.58 -30.49
CA SER A 163 -0.01 13.17 -30.84
C SER A 163 -0.46 12.31 -29.64
N LYS A 164 -1.58 11.58 -29.80
CA LYS A 164 -2.06 10.60 -28.85
C LYS A 164 -1.00 9.51 -28.73
N LYS A 165 -0.05 9.64 -27.79
CA LYS A 165 0.73 8.50 -27.35
C LYS A 165 -0.26 7.50 -26.76
N ALA A 166 -0.27 6.28 -27.31
CA ALA A 166 -1.09 5.20 -26.81
C ALA A 166 -0.83 5.05 -25.30
N VAL A 167 -1.87 5.24 -24.49
CA VAL A 167 -1.85 4.89 -23.07
C VAL A 167 -1.65 3.38 -23.06
N GLN A 168 -0.49 2.91 -22.60
CA GLN A 168 -0.28 1.48 -22.42
C GLN A 168 -1.31 0.99 -21.40
N PRO A 169 -2.02 -0.12 -21.66
CA PRO A 169 -2.96 -0.66 -20.69
C PRO A 169 -2.23 -0.94 -19.37
N LEU A 170 -2.88 -0.60 -18.24
CA LEU A 170 -2.46 -1.02 -16.89
C LEU A 170 -2.49 -2.56 -16.85
N THR A 171 -1.39 -3.20 -17.25
CA THR A 171 -1.26 -4.66 -17.38
C THR A 171 -0.53 -5.29 -16.19
N SER A 172 0.05 -4.48 -15.31
CA SER A 172 0.77 -4.95 -14.14
C SER A 172 -0.19 -5.25 -12.99
N TYR A 173 -0.53 -6.53 -12.81
CA TYR A 173 -1.22 -7.04 -11.62
C TYR A 173 -0.18 -7.40 -10.54
N SER A 174 -0.26 -6.77 -9.36
CA SER A 174 0.67 -7.00 -8.24
C SER A 174 0.04 -7.79 -7.08
N SER A 175 0.84 -8.17 -6.08
CA SER A 175 0.27 -8.76 -4.86
C SER A 175 -0.57 -7.75 -4.06
N ALA A 176 -0.31 -6.44 -4.18
CA ALA A 176 -1.16 -5.41 -3.58
C ALA A 176 -2.55 -5.40 -4.24
N ASP A 177 -2.62 -5.68 -5.55
CA ASP A 177 -3.89 -5.88 -6.26
C ASP A 177 -4.68 -7.07 -5.70
N SER A 178 -4.01 -8.20 -5.53
CA SER A 178 -4.60 -9.39 -4.90
C SER A 178 -5.07 -9.12 -3.47
N TYR A 179 -4.28 -8.40 -2.66
CA TYR A 179 -4.66 -8.03 -1.30
C TYR A 179 -5.93 -7.18 -1.27
N MET A 180 -6.00 -6.12 -2.10
CA MET A 180 -7.17 -5.26 -2.18
C MET A 180 -8.44 -6.05 -2.55
N ASP A 181 -8.35 -6.94 -3.54
CA ASP A 181 -9.49 -7.74 -4.00
C ASP A 181 -10.01 -8.67 -2.89
N GLN A 182 -9.10 -9.32 -2.15
CA GLN A 182 -9.44 -10.16 -1.01
C GLN A 182 -10.06 -9.36 0.14
N PHE A 183 -9.50 -8.18 0.44
CA PHE A 183 -9.98 -7.31 1.51
C PHE A 183 -11.39 -6.79 1.23
N ILE A 184 -11.65 -6.30 0.00
CA ILE A 184 -12.97 -5.85 -0.43
C ILE A 184 -13.99 -6.99 -0.29
N ALA A 185 -13.66 -8.19 -0.79
CA ALA A 185 -14.54 -9.34 -0.68
C ALA A 185 -14.82 -9.75 0.77
N LYS A 186 -13.81 -9.71 1.65
CA LYS A 186 -13.95 -9.98 3.09
C LYS A 186 -14.90 -8.97 3.74
N LYS A 187 -14.76 -7.68 3.45
CA LYS A 187 -15.62 -6.62 4.01
C LYS A 187 -17.05 -6.63 3.45
N GLN A 188 -17.24 -6.92 2.16
CA GLN A 188 -18.57 -7.04 1.57
C GLN A 188 -19.36 -8.22 2.16
N LYS A 189 -18.71 -9.36 2.41
CA LYS A 189 -19.33 -10.50 3.12
C LYS A 189 -19.75 -10.14 4.55
N GLN A 190 -19.05 -9.21 5.21
CA GLN A 190 -19.39 -8.71 6.55
C GLN A 190 -20.52 -7.65 6.54
N LYS A 191 -20.70 -6.93 5.42
CA LYS A 191 -21.68 -5.84 5.25
C LYS A 191 -22.98 -6.25 4.54
N ALA A 192 -23.24 -7.55 4.34
CA ALA A 192 -24.45 -8.02 3.66
C ALA A 192 -25.70 -7.82 4.54
N GLY A 193 -26.21 -6.58 4.55
CA GLY A 193 -27.40 -6.17 5.27
C GLY A 193 -27.56 -4.66 5.29
N GLU A 194 -27.68 -4.02 4.12
CA GLU A 194 -28.39 -2.73 3.94
C GLU A 194 -28.33 -2.32 2.45
N LEU A 195 -29.50 -2.22 1.80
CA LEU A 195 -29.67 -1.57 0.51
C LEU A 195 -30.03 -0.09 0.75
N SER A 196 -29.49 0.82 -0.04
CA SER A 196 -30.10 2.14 -0.17
C SER A 196 -30.09 2.66 -1.61
N SER A 197 -31.16 3.41 -1.88
CA SER A 197 -31.69 3.79 -3.18
C SER A 197 -31.01 5.03 -3.76
N GLN A 198 -30.93 5.08 -5.09
CA GLN A 198 -30.49 6.25 -5.83
C GLN A 198 -31.56 7.35 -5.86
N SER A 199 -31.13 8.61 -5.68
CA SER A 199 -31.91 9.79 -6.05
C SER A 199 -31.10 10.64 -7.06
N SER A 200 -31.79 11.14 -8.07
CA SER A 200 -31.20 11.95 -9.15
C SER A 200 -31.08 13.41 -8.72
N LEU A 201 -29.85 13.94 -8.72
CA LEU A 201 -29.51 15.33 -8.43
C LEU A 201 -29.09 16.09 -9.71
N PRO A 202 -29.20 17.44 -9.71
CA PRO A 202 -28.94 18.29 -10.88
C PRO A 202 -27.48 18.24 -11.34
N VAL A 203 -27.22 18.69 -12.58
CA VAL A 203 -25.92 18.61 -13.27
C VAL A 203 -24.81 19.30 -12.46
N SER A 204 -24.12 18.50 -11.67
CA SER A 204 -22.99 18.87 -10.81
C SER A 204 -21.81 19.28 -11.68
N GLN A 205 -21.05 20.32 -11.29
CA GLN A 205 -19.77 20.65 -11.93
C GLN A 205 -18.75 19.48 -11.91
N TYR A 206 -19.01 18.49 -11.06
CA TYR A 206 -18.28 17.25 -10.88
C TYR A 206 -18.87 16.05 -11.66
N GLN A 207 -19.89 16.23 -12.50
CA GLN A 207 -20.61 15.12 -13.17
C GLN A 207 -19.67 14.13 -13.88
N GLU A 208 -18.60 14.62 -14.51
CA GLU A 208 -17.61 13.76 -15.16
C GLU A 208 -16.83 12.90 -14.15
N LEU A 209 -16.39 13.51 -13.05
CA LEU A 209 -15.72 12.82 -11.96
C LEU A 209 -16.66 11.79 -11.31
N GLU A 210 -17.92 12.16 -11.04
CA GLU A 210 -18.94 11.26 -10.48
C GLU A 210 -19.16 10.05 -11.40
N LYS A 211 -19.35 10.26 -12.71
CA LYS A 211 -19.46 9.18 -13.70
C LYS A 211 -18.24 8.26 -13.72
N TYR A 212 -17.04 8.81 -13.58
CA TYR A 212 -15.81 8.03 -13.47
C TYR A 212 -15.83 7.16 -12.20
N LEU A 213 -16.14 7.75 -11.05
CA LEU A 213 -16.18 7.04 -9.76
C LEU A 213 -17.21 5.92 -9.76
N GLU A 214 -18.40 6.16 -10.33
CA GLU A 214 -19.48 5.17 -10.50
C GLU A 214 -19.12 4.08 -11.52
N GLY A 215 -18.20 4.35 -12.45
CA GLY A 215 -17.73 3.36 -13.43
C GLY A 215 -18.55 3.27 -14.69
N VAL A 216 -19.35 4.29 -14.94
CA VAL A 216 -20.25 4.38 -16.09
C VAL A 216 -19.47 4.41 -17.41
N TYR A 217 -18.17 4.71 -17.39
CA TYR A 217 -17.31 4.74 -18.59
C TYR A 217 -16.80 3.38 -19.08
N LEU A 218 -16.92 2.28 -18.32
CA LEU A 218 -16.46 0.97 -18.80
C LEU A 218 -17.44 0.27 -19.74
N TYR A 219 -18.69 0.75 -19.86
CA TYR A 219 -19.66 0.17 -20.78
C TYR A 219 -19.60 0.74 -22.21
N ILE A 220 -18.96 1.89 -22.41
CA ILE A 220 -18.97 2.56 -23.73
C ILE A 220 -17.80 2.09 -24.62
N ILE A 221 -16.69 1.60 -24.04
CA ILE A 221 -15.55 1.13 -24.85
C ILE A 221 -15.73 -0.33 -25.31
N TYR A 222 -16.58 -1.12 -24.65
CA TYR A 222 -16.84 -2.53 -25.02
C TYR A 222 -17.99 -2.73 -26.04
N ILE A 223 -18.75 -1.69 -26.41
CA ILE A 223 -19.92 -1.84 -27.31
C ILE A 223 -19.64 -1.41 -28.78
N HIS A 224 -18.46 -0.90 -29.10
CA HIS A 224 -18.11 -0.54 -30.50
C HIS A 224 -16.92 -1.33 -31.07
N GLY A 225 -16.87 -2.62 -30.73
CA GLY A 225 -15.88 -3.55 -31.28
C GLY A 225 -16.46 -4.94 -31.54
N PHE A 226 -17.57 -5.02 -32.27
CA PHE A 226 -17.97 -6.18 -33.09
C PHE A 226 -18.73 -5.67 -34.32
#